data_AF-A0A928E223-F1
#
_entry.id   AF-A0A928E223-F1
#
_cell.length_a   1.000
_cell.length_b   1.000
_cell.length_c   1.000
_cell.angle_alpha   90.00
_cell.angle_beta   90.00
_cell.angle_gamma   90.00
#
_symmetry.space_group_name_H-M   'P 1'
#
loop_
_entity.id
_entity.type
_entity.pdbx_description
1 polymer ?
#
loop_
_entity_poly.entity_id
_entity_poly.type
_entity_poly.pdbx_seq_one_letter_code
_entity_poly.pdbx_strand_id
1 'polypeptide(L)'
;MRKAMYLWVVMATFIAILYSFNLPIRADLDRVHAETKASVVVTKFFAQHNAVKDYFNSQARDKTGQSSVTYYPGDGVNISADTEGTDVGTNVGKYLPVGFIKDEETISKVYCLENGDRASPQCTSTPDGSCCSAEYTGIYVVSYRQIPSRWINKVTKMPNADILGYMGKARGYGKSFGYTDNIDGKLVLSGGQMVQEFDTSGEKVGDAQFEYHEIFEAVKNDPDFENCMGENVHCLYAIQQIYG
;
A
#
# COMPACT_ATOMS: atom_id res chain seq x y z
N MET A 1 -64.48 -25.51 16.57
CA MET A 1 -63.50 -25.71 15.48
C MET A 1 -62.79 -24.43 15.01
N ARG A 2 -63.40 -23.23 14.99
CA ARG A 2 -62.75 -22.00 14.45
C ARG A 2 -61.54 -21.45 15.24
N LYS A 3 -61.46 -21.65 16.56
CA LYS A 3 -60.35 -21.14 17.40
C LYS A 3 -59.02 -21.89 17.17
N ALA A 4 -59.08 -23.19 16.88
CA ALA A 4 -57.88 -23.99 16.60
C ALA A 4 -57.23 -23.55 15.27
N MET A 5 -58.03 -23.29 14.24
CA MET A 5 -57.55 -22.84 12.93
C MET A 5 -56.83 -21.48 13.01
N TYR A 6 -57.33 -20.53 13.81
CA TYR A 6 -56.69 -19.24 13.98
C TYR A 6 -55.33 -19.35 14.69
N LEU A 7 -55.22 -20.25 15.67
CA LEU A 7 -53.96 -20.52 16.36
C LEU A 7 -52.90 -21.10 15.41
N TRP A 8 -53.30 -22.03 14.54
CA TRP A 8 -52.41 -22.61 13.53
C TRP A 8 -51.94 -21.58 12.50
N VAL A 9 -52.83 -20.70 12.05
CA VAL A 9 -52.47 -19.62 11.12
C VAL A 9 -51.46 -18.66 11.76
N VAL A 10 -51.69 -18.22 13.00
CA VAL A 10 -50.79 -17.32 13.73
C VAL A 10 -49.43 -17.98 13.99
N MET A 11 -49.42 -19.26 14.33
CA MET A 11 -48.18 -20.00 14.57
C MET A 11 -47.40 -20.19 13.26
N ALA A 12 -48.08 -20.45 12.14
CA ALA A 12 -47.46 -20.56 10.82
C ALA A 12 -46.86 -19.23 10.35
N THR A 13 -47.54 -18.09 10.55
CA THR A 13 -46.97 -16.77 10.23
C THR A 13 -45.77 -16.45 11.12
N PHE A 14 -45.81 -16.79 12.41
CA PHE A 14 -44.68 -16.55 13.31
C PHE A 14 -43.45 -17.37 12.90
N ILE A 15 -43.64 -18.64 12.55
CA ILE A 15 -42.56 -19.52 12.06
C ILE A 15 -42.02 -19.02 10.72
N ALA A 16 -42.89 -18.59 9.79
CA ALA A 16 -42.48 -18.05 8.50
C ALA A 16 -41.66 -16.75 8.64
N ILE A 17 -42.06 -15.86 9.56
CA ILE A 17 -41.32 -14.64 9.88
C ILE A 17 -39.95 -14.98 10.48
N LEU A 18 -39.87 -15.90 11.43
CA LEU A 18 -38.58 -16.35 12.01
C LEU A 18 -37.67 -17.01 10.96
N TYR A 19 -38.23 -17.77 10.02
CA TYR A 19 -37.48 -18.32 8.88
C TYR A 19 -36.98 -17.24 7.92
N SER A 20 -37.76 -16.16 7.73
CA SER A 20 -37.31 -15.03 6.90
C SER A 20 -36.13 -14.27 7.49
N PHE A 21 -36.01 -14.23 8.82
CA PHE A 21 -34.83 -13.67 9.52
C PHE A 21 -33.62 -14.61 9.53
N ASN A 22 -33.83 -15.90 9.27
CA ASN A 22 -32.78 -16.91 9.14
C ASN A 22 -32.42 -17.23 7.69
N LEU A 23 -32.94 -16.47 6.71
CA LEU A 23 -32.43 -16.58 5.35
C LEU A 23 -30.94 -16.23 5.39
N PRO A 24 -30.05 -17.12 4.94
CA PRO A 24 -28.63 -16.80 4.90
C PRO A 24 -28.47 -15.53 4.08
N ILE A 25 -27.60 -14.63 4.57
CA ILE A 25 -27.11 -13.51 3.77
C ILE A 25 -26.70 -14.12 2.43
N ARG A 26 -27.26 -13.61 1.33
CA ARG A 26 -26.91 -14.13 -0.01
C ARG A 26 -25.40 -14.10 -0.10
N ALA A 27 -24.79 -15.19 -0.57
CA ALA A 27 -23.33 -15.29 -0.72
C ALA A 27 -22.73 -14.10 -1.50
N ASP A 28 -23.52 -13.48 -2.37
CA ASP A 28 -23.20 -12.25 -3.08
C ASP A 28 -23.02 -11.03 -2.15
N LEU A 29 -23.89 -10.84 -1.16
CA LEU A 29 -23.81 -9.72 -0.21
C LEU A 29 -22.60 -9.87 0.72
N ASP A 30 -22.30 -11.09 1.18
CA ASP A 30 -21.10 -11.36 1.99
C ASP A 30 -19.82 -11.06 1.21
N ARG A 31 -19.78 -11.43 -0.08
CA ARG A 31 -18.67 -11.11 -0.99
C ARG A 31 -18.52 -9.61 -1.20
N VAL A 32 -19.60 -8.87 -1.44
CA VAL A 32 -19.57 -7.41 -1.60
C VAL A 32 -19.07 -6.73 -0.32
N HIS A 33 -19.48 -7.22 0.85
CA HIS A 33 -18.97 -6.72 2.13
C HIS A 33 -17.49 -7.04 2.35
N ALA A 34 -17.02 -8.21 1.90
CA ALA A 34 -15.61 -8.58 1.97
C ALA A 34 -14.75 -7.69 1.04
N GLU A 35 -15.15 -7.51 -0.22
CA GLU A 35 -14.45 -6.65 -1.18
C GLU A 35 -14.42 -5.19 -0.70
N THR A 36 -15.53 -4.70 -0.13
CA THR A 36 -15.58 -3.34 0.45
C THR A 36 -14.65 -3.19 1.65
N LYS A 37 -14.55 -4.20 2.51
CA LYS A 37 -13.62 -4.17 3.65
C LYS A 37 -12.17 -4.23 3.17
N ALA A 38 -11.88 -4.98 2.10
CA ALA A 38 -10.55 -5.05 1.51
C ALA A 38 -10.16 -3.72 0.83
N SER A 39 -11.10 -3.08 0.13
CA SER A 39 -10.87 -1.80 -0.52
C SER A 39 -10.52 -0.70 0.47
N VAL A 40 -11.14 -0.69 1.66
CA VAL A 40 -10.83 0.26 2.73
C VAL A 40 -9.38 0.13 3.19
N VAL A 41 -8.85 -1.09 3.33
CA VAL A 41 -7.45 -1.32 3.75
C VAL A 41 -6.47 -0.74 2.75
N VAL A 42 -6.66 -1.06 1.47
CA VAL A 42 -5.77 -0.58 0.40
C VAL A 42 -5.93 0.93 0.17
N THR A 43 -7.15 1.46 0.26
CA THR A 43 -7.43 2.90 0.07
C THR A 43 -6.85 3.73 1.21
N LYS A 44 -6.93 3.25 2.47
CA LYS A 44 -6.28 3.91 3.61
C LYS A 44 -4.77 4.00 3.42
N PHE A 45 -4.16 2.89 3.03
CA PHE A 45 -2.74 2.82 2.71
C PHE A 45 -2.36 3.83 1.62
N PHE A 46 -3.10 3.88 0.52
CA PHE A 46 -2.86 4.87 -0.54
C PHE A 46 -3.09 6.32 -0.10
N ALA A 47 -4.10 6.58 0.73
CA ALA A 47 -4.35 7.94 1.23
C ALA A 47 -3.16 8.44 2.06
N GLN A 48 -2.60 7.60 2.93
CA GLN A 48 -1.39 7.95 3.69
C GLN A 48 -0.16 8.10 2.79
N HIS A 49 0.07 7.17 1.85
CA HIS A 49 1.16 7.27 0.90
C HIS A 49 1.10 8.58 0.09
N ASN A 50 -0.08 8.92 -0.44
CA ASN A 50 -0.28 10.15 -1.20
C ASN A 50 -0.14 11.40 -0.33
N ALA A 51 -0.61 11.39 0.91
CA ALA A 51 -0.45 12.53 1.81
C ALA A 51 1.03 12.81 2.11
N VAL A 52 1.82 11.77 2.35
CA VAL A 52 3.28 11.88 2.56
C VAL A 52 3.96 12.40 1.29
N LYS A 53 3.61 11.84 0.14
CA LYS A 53 4.08 12.31 -1.16
C LYS A 53 3.76 13.79 -1.40
N ASP A 54 2.54 14.22 -1.12
CA ASP A 54 2.10 15.59 -1.35
C ASP A 54 2.74 16.56 -0.35
N TYR A 55 2.94 16.13 0.91
CA TYR A 55 3.75 16.85 1.88
C TYR A 55 5.18 17.05 1.34
N PHE A 56 5.84 16.00 0.86
CA PHE A 56 7.20 16.13 0.33
C PHE A 56 7.27 16.93 -0.98
N ASN A 57 6.25 16.86 -1.82
CA ASN A 57 6.12 17.72 -2.99
C ASN A 57 5.86 19.19 -2.62
N SER A 58 5.36 19.47 -1.41
CA SER A 58 5.10 20.83 -0.94
C SER A 58 6.36 21.54 -0.45
N GLN A 59 7.34 20.80 0.10
CA GLN A 59 8.62 21.40 0.53
C GLN A 59 9.70 21.35 -0.56
N ALA A 60 9.35 20.97 -1.79
CA ALA A 60 10.26 21.02 -2.93
C ALA A 60 10.86 22.43 -3.13
N ARG A 61 12.14 22.50 -3.53
CA ARG A 61 12.90 23.77 -3.68
C ARG A 61 12.17 24.80 -4.52
N ASP A 62 11.58 24.37 -5.63
CA ASP A 62 10.87 25.25 -6.55
C ASP A 62 9.65 25.93 -5.93
N LYS A 63 9.09 25.36 -4.86
CA LYS A 63 7.92 25.90 -4.14
C LYS A 63 8.28 26.68 -2.88
N THR A 64 9.37 26.32 -2.22
CA THR A 64 9.80 26.96 -0.97
C THR A 64 10.85 28.05 -1.17
N GLY A 65 11.48 28.12 -2.36
CA GLY A 65 12.58 29.03 -2.63
C GLY A 65 13.88 28.68 -1.89
N GLN A 66 13.95 27.49 -1.27
CA GLN A 66 15.12 27.04 -0.52
C GLN A 66 16.24 26.52 -1.44
N SER A 67 17.50 26.74 -1.03
CA SER A 67 18.69 26.28 -1.75
C SER A 67 18.92 24.77 -1.66
N SER A 68 18.24 24.09 -0.75
CA SER A 68 18.29 22.63 -0.55
C SER A 68 16.97 22.15 0.04
N VAL A 69 16.53 20.94 -0.32
CA VAL A 69 15.37 20.32 0.34
C VAL A 69 15.85 19.65 1.63
N THR A 70 15.41 20.05 2.82
CA THR A 70 15.84 19.40 4.07
C THR A 70 15.02 18.14 4.35
N TYR A 71 15.28 17.06 3.62
CA TYR A 71 14.81 15.71 3.98
C TYR A 71 16.02 14.83 4.27
N TYR A 72 15.98 14.10 5.39
CA TYR A 72 16.98 13.09 5.69
C TYR A 72 16.47 11.72 5.19
N PRO A 73 17.30 10.96 4.45
CA PRO A 73 16.91 9.63 3.99
C PRO A 73 16.69 8.71 5.19
N GLY A 74 15.61 7.91 5.14
CA GLY A 74 15.22 7.07 6.26
C GLY A 74 14.52 7.80 7.41
N ASP A 75 14.35 9.14 7.34
CA ASP A 75 13.37 9.83 8.17
C ASP A 75 12.01 9.23 7.86
N GLY A 76 11.61 8.29 8.71
CA GLY A 76 10.25 7.83 8.75
C GLY A 76 9.40 9.01 9.13
N VAL A 77 8.59 9.48 8.19
CA VAL A 77 7.48 10.32 8.57
C VAL A 77 6.46 9.38 9.17
N ASN A 78 6.62 9.14 10.47
CA ASN A 78 5.52 8.70 11.29
C ASN A 78 4.49 9.82 11.20
N ILE A 79 3.49 9.63 10.33
CA ILE A 79 2.40 10.58 10.12
C ILE A 79 1.69 10.73 11.47
N SER A 80 2.09 11.69 12.31
CA SER A 80 1.29 12.08 13.45
C SER A 80 0.11 12.86 12.90
N ALA A 81 -1.09 12.32 13.07
CA ALA A 81 -2.29 13.09 12.89
C ALA A 81 -2.33 14.07 14.07
N ASP A 82 -2.00 15.33 13.80
CA ASP A 82 -2.13 16.52 14.64
C ASP A 82 -1.79 16.37 16.13
N THR A 83 -0.71 17.02 16.53
CA THR A 83 -0.72 17.76 17.80
C THR A 83 -0.36 19.20 17.50
N GLU A 84 -1.20 20.14 17.96
CA GLU A 84 -0.91 21.58 18.08
C GLU A 84 0.22 21.82 19.10
N GLY A 85 1.33 21.11 18.96
CA GLY A 85 2.52 21.23 19.79
C GLY A 85 3.64 21.81 18.95
N THR A 86 4.37 22.73 19.55
CA THR A 86 5.58 23.41 19.08
C THR A 86 6.77 22.51 18.69
N ASP A 87 6.55 21.23 18.44
CA ASP A 87 7.55 20.37 17.83
C ASP A 87 7.48 20.55 16.31
N VAL A 88 8.63 20.59 15.67
CA VAL A 88 8.82 20.58 14.21
C VAL A 88 8.44 19.18 13.66
N GLY A 89 7.29 18.66 14.10
CA GLY A 89 6.70 17.41 13.67
C GLY A 89 6.04 17.61 12.32
N THR A 90 6.39 16.73 11.38
CA THR A 90 5.91 16.68 10.01
C THR A 90 4.38 16.70 9.94
N ASN A 91 3.76 17.85 9.69
CA ASN A 91 2.28 17.95 9.63
C ASN A 91 1.75 17.44 8.27
N VAL A 92 1.84 16.12 8.08
CA VAL A 92 1.23 15.39 6.96
C VAL A 92 -0.29 15.32 7.10
N GLY A 93 -0.83 15.55 8.31
CA GLY A 93 -2.27 15.57 8.60
C GLY A 93 -3.07 16.46 7.65
N LYS A 94 -2.53 17.62 7.28
CA LYS A 94 -3.15 18.56 6.33
C LYS A 94 -3.34 18.02 4.92
N TYR A 95 -2.60 16.98 4.54
CA TYR A 95 -2.67 16.35 3.22
C TYR A 95 -3.55 15.09 3.21
N LEU A 96 -4.08 14.69 4.38
CA LEU A 96 -5.02 13.58 4.48
C LEU A 96 -6.45 14.05 4.17
N PRO A 97 -7.32 13.17 3.65
CA PRO A 97 -8.74 13.46 3.50
C PRO A 97 -9.40 13.89 4.82
N VAL A 98 -10.39 14.78 4.75
CA VAL A 98 -11.15 15.20 5.94
C VAL A 98 -11.82 13.99 6.60
N GLY A 99 -11.64 13.86 7.93
CA GLY A 99 -12.18 12.73 8.69
C GLY A 99 -11.41 11.42 8.54
N PHE A 100 -10.22 11.45 7.92
CA PHE A 100 -9.37 10.28 7.81
C PHE A 100 -8.89 9.80 9.17
N ILE A 101 -9.08 8.52 9.44
CA ILE A 101 -8.55 7.85 10.63
C ILE A 101 -7.23 7.18 10.23
N LYS A 102 -6.13 7.63 10.87
CA LYS A 102 -4.78 7.12 10.67
C LYS A 102 -4.74 5.59 10.76
N ASP A 103 -3.97 4.98 9.87
CA ASP A 103 -3.50 3.61 10.06
C ASP A 103 -2.12 3.64 10.74
N GLU A 104 -2.04 3.13 11.96
CA GLU A 104 -0.79 3.10 12.73
C GLU A 104 0.19 2.05 12.21
N GLU A 105 -0.28 1.08 11.43
CA GLU A 105 0.56 0.03 10.85
C GLU A 105 1.25 0.47 9.55
N THR A 106 0.86 1.62 8.99
CA THR A 106 1.45 2.14 7.74
C THR A 106 2.66 2.99 8.02
N ILE A 107 3.81 2.51 7.57
CA ILE A 107 5.09 3.20 7.64
C ILE A 107 5.35 3.85 6.29
N SER A 108 5.81 5.10 6.30
CA SER A 108 6.16 5.83 5.08
C SER A 108 7.46 6.57 5.28
N LYS A 109 8.40 6.38 4.36
CA LYS A 109 9.76 6.93 4.43
C LYS A 109 10.18 7.51 3.08
N VAL A 110 11.18 8.37 3.12
CA VAL A 110 11.86 8.87 1.92
C VAL A 110 13.19 8.16 1.75
N TYR A 111 13.43 7.70 0.53
CA TYR A 111 14.67 7.10 0.10
C TYR A 111 15.25 7.89 -1.08
N CYS A 112 16.57 7.99 -1.10
CA CYS A 112 17.31 8.75 -2.09
C CYS A 112 18.22 7.75 -2.80
N LEU A 113 17.84 7.42 -4.03
CA LEU A 113 18.37 6.26 -4.74
C LEU A 113 19.15 6.73 -5.96
N GLU A 114 20.36 6.22 -6.09
CA GLU A 114 21.22 6.38 -7.24
C GLU A 114 20.92 5.25 -8.23
N ASN A 115 20.56 5.62 -9.46
CA ASN A 115 20.19 4.68 -10.53
C ASN A 115 19.14 3.62 -10.13
N GLY A 116 18.25 3.96 -9.20
CA GLY A 116 17.12 3.10 -8.83
C GLY A 116 17.51 1.76 -8.21
N ASP A 117 18.62 1.65 -7.47
CA ASP A 117 18.88 0.40 -6.73
C ASP A 117 19.79 0.57 -5.52
N ARG A 118 20.75 1.51 -5.57
CA ARG A 118 21.66 1.77 -4.46
C ARG A 118 21.26 3.05 -3.74
N ALA A 119 21.13 2.98 -2.42
CA ALA A 119 21.22 4.19 -1.60
C ALA A 119 22.58 4.84 -1.90
N SER A 120 22.60 6.10 -2.32
CA SER A 120 23.88 6.75 -2.62
C SER A 120 24.71 6.81 -1.33
N PRO A 121 26.02 6.49 -1.34
CA PRO A 121 26.88 6.67 -0.17
C PRO A 121 26.98 8.14 0.29
N GLN A 122 26.60 9.10 -0.57
CA GLN A 122 26.45 10.52 -0.22
C GLN A 122 25.08 10.88 0.38
N CYS A 123 24.16 9.91 0.48
CA CYS A 123 22.94 9.99 1.28
C CYS A 123 23.18 9.51 2.72
N THR A 124 24.39 9.73 3.25
CA THR A 124 24.65 9.56 4.68
C THR A 124 24.22 10.84 5.38
N SER A 125 23.31 10.67 6.35
CA SER A 125 22.82 11.72 7.23
C SER A 125 23.99 12.35 8.00
N THR A 126 24.55 13.43 7.48
CA THR A 126 25.29 14.40 8.28
C THR A 126 24.32 15.50 8.71
N PRO A 127 24.58 16.22 9.82
CA PRO A 127 23.79 17.39 10.23
C PRO A 127 23.64 18.46 9.12
N ASP A 128 24.45 18.38 8.07
CA ASP A 128 24.51 19.32 6.95
C ASP A 128 24.02 18.70 5.61
N GLY A 129 23.58 17.44 5.60
CA GLY A 129 23.37 16.64 4.39
C GLY A 129 21.90 16.33 4.08
N SER A 130 21.32 17.06 3.12
CA SER A 130 20.07 16.66 2.47
C SER A 130 20.31 15.66 1.34
N CYS A 131 19.29 14.89 0.98
CA CYS A 131 19.24 14.09 -0.26
C CYS A 131 19.45 14.87 -1.59
N CYS A 132 19.85 16.14 -1.54
CA CYS A 132 19.87 17.07 -2.66
C CYS A 132 21.27 17.67 -2.96
N SER A 133 22.35 17.11 -2.43
CA SER A 133 23.71 17.64 -2.71
C SER A 133 24.36 17.07 -3.98
N ALA A 134 23.90 15.93 -4.51
CA ALA A 134 24.46 15.29 -5.69
C ALA A 134 23.57 15.46 -6.93
N GLU A 135 24.17 15.69 -8.11
CA GLU A 135 23.46 16.03 -9.35
C GLU A 135 22.56 14.91 -9.94
N TYR A 136 22.49 13.70 -9.39
CA TYR A 136 21.73 12.59 -10.02
C TYR A 136 21.17 11.55 -9.02
N THR A 137 20.35 11.95 -8.05
CA THR A 137 19.71 11.01 -7.10
C THR A 137 18.19 11.15 -7.13
N GLY A 138 17.50 10.17 -7.72
CA GLY A 138 16.04 10.14 -7.67
C GLY A 138 15.55 10.04 -6.23
N ILE A 139 14.57 10.86 -5.86
CA ILE A 139 13.96 10.86 -4.53
C ILE A 139 12.65 10.08 -4.61
N TYR A 140 12.52 9.07 -3.75
CA TYR A 140 11.39 8.16 -3.72
C TYR A 140 10.69 8.23 -2.37
N VAL A 141 9.36 8.27 -2.40
CA VAL A 141 8.53 7.98 -1.24
C VAL A 141 8.16 6.51 -1.30
N VAL A 142 8.42 5.81 -0.22
CA VAL A 142 8.07 4.39 -0.08
C VAL A 142 7.17 4.25 1.14
N SER A 143 6.06 3.56 0.95
CA SER A 143 5.17 3.17 2.05
C SER A 143 5.02 1.67 2.08
N TYR A 144 4.97 1.11 3.28
CA TYR A 144 4.72 -0.31 3.48
C TYR A 144 3.94 -0.57 4.77
N ARG A 145 3.23 -1.69 4.77
CA ARG A 145 2.54 -2.25 5.94
C ARG A 145 2.32 -3.74 5.76
N GLN A 146 2.26 -4.49 6.84
CA GLN A 146 1.85 -5.89 6.76
C GLN A 146 0.39 -6.00 6.30
N ILE A 147 0.08 -6.96 5.43
CA ILE A 147 -1.30 -7.29 5.09
C ILE A 147 -1.95 -7.93 6.32
N PRO A 148 -3.09 -7.41 6.81
CA PRO A 148 -3.75 -7.98 7.97
C PRO A 148 -4.06 -9.46 7.77
N SER A 149 -3.82 -10.27 8.80
CA SER A 149 -3.95 -11.74 8.75
C SER A 149 -5.31 -12.26 8.25
N ARG A 150 -6.39 -11.49 8.43
CA ARG A 150 -7.73 -11.79 7.88
C ARG A 150 -7.79 -11.86 6.35
N TRP A 151 -6.86 -11.20 5.67
CA TRP A 151 -6.75 -11.17 4.21
C TRP A 151 -5.72 -12.17 3.70
N ILE A 152 -5.06 -12.91 4.59
CA ILE A 152 -4.14 -13.99 4.25
C ILE A 152 -4.89 -15.31 4.28
N ASN A 153 -4.76 -16.08 3.20
CA ASN A 153 -5.30 -17.43 3.14
C ASN A 153 -4.52 -18.34 4.09
N LYS A 154 -5.24 -19.00 5.02
CA LYS A 154 -4.60 -19.85 6.04
C LYS A 154 -3.85 -21.05 5.47
N VAL A 155 -4.25 -21.54 4.29
CA VAL A 155 -3.68 -22.71 3.61
C VAL A 155 -2.51 -22.29 2.72
N THR A 156 -2.76 -21.41 1.74
CA THR A 156 -1.72 -21.02 0.77
C THR A 156 -0.75 -19.98 1.30
N LYS A 157 -1.06 -19.35 2.45
CA LYS A 157 -0.33 -18.23 3.04
C LYS A 157 -0.24 -16.97 2.18
N MET A 158 -0.87 -16.97 1.01
CA MET A 158 -0.94 -15.82 0.12
C MET A 158 -2.13 -14.90 0.41
N PRO A 159 -2.10 -13.65 -0.04
CA PRO A 159 -3.26 -12.78 0.01
C PRO A 159 -4.47 -13.43 -0.68
N ASN A 160 -5.66 -13.26 -0.10
CA ASN A 160 -6.88 -13.91 -0.56
C ASN A 160 -7.46 -13.21 -1.81
N ALA A 161 -8.43 -13.87 -2.46
CA ALA A 161 -9.04 -13.35 -3.69
C ALA A 161 -9.74 -11.99 -3.51
N ASP A 162 -10.24 -11.68 -2.31
CA ASP A 162 -10.95 -10.43 -2.06
C ASP A 162 -10.01 -9.22 -2.11
N ILE A 163 -8.85 -9.30 -1.42
CA ILE A 163 -7.86 -8.22 -1.43
C ILE A 163 -7.14 -8.15 -2.78
N LEU A 164 -6.79 -9.28 -3.38
CA LEU A 164 -6.16 -9.34 -4.70
C LEU A 164 -7.07 -8.76 -5.78
N GLY A 165 -8.36 -9.07 -5.72
CA GLY A 165 -9.35 -8.55 -6.67
C GLY A 165 -9.46 -7.03 -6.66
N TYR A 166 -9.26 -6.40 -5.49
CA TYR A 166 -9.19 -4.94 -5.41
C TYR A 166 -7.82 -4.40 -5.83
N MET A 167 -6.73 -5.01 -5.37
CA MET A 167 -5.37 -4.57 -5.70
C MET A 167 -5.09 -4.60 -7.20
N GLY A 168 -5.53 -5.64 -7.92
CA GLY A 168 -5.37 -5.74 -9.37
C GLY A 168 -6.10 -4.64 -10.17
N LYS A 169 -7.09 -3.96 -9.55
CA LYS A 169 -7.78 -2.81 -10.15
C LYS A 169 -7.13 -1.47 -9.76
N ALA A 170 -6.23 -1.47 -8.78
CA ALA A 170 -5.56 -0.26 -8.32
C ALA A 170 -4.53 0.21 -9.36
N ARG A 171 -4.46 1.52 -9.55
CA ARG A 171 -3.49 2.13 -10.46
C ARG A 171 -2.07 1.85 -9.99
N GLY A 172 -1.22 1.40 -10.92
CA GLY A 172 0.19 1.12 -10.62
C GLY A 172 0.46 -0.26 -10.03
N TYR A 173 -0.55 -1.13 -9.93
CA TYR A 173 -0.35 -2.53 -9.55
C TYR A 173 0.68 -3.21 -10.46
N GLY A 174 1.66 -3.90 -9.86
CA GLY A 174 2.76 -4.56 -10.59
C GLY A 174 3.93 -3.65 -10.97
N LYS A 175 3.84 -2.33 -10.74
CA LYS A 175 4.90 -1.37 -11.05
C LYS A 175 5.31 -0.51 -9.85
N SER A 176 4.35 0.23 -9.32
CA SER A 176 4.55 1.21 -8.24
C SER A 176 3.75 0.86 -6.99
N PHE A 177 2.91 -0.18 -7.07
CA PHE A 177 2.09 -0.69 -5.99
C PHE A 177 1.93 -2.21 -6.11
N GLY A 178 1.82 -2.89 -4.96
CA GLY A 178 1.60 -4.32 -4.89
C GLY A 178 1.73 -4.81 -3.46
N TYR A 179 1.93 -6.12 -3.31
CA TYR A 179 2.40 -6.72 -2.08
C TYR A 179 3.79 -7.31 -2.28
N THR A 180 4.55 -7.48 -1.20
CA THR A 180 5.86 -8.13 -1.23
C THR A 180 5.70 -9.63 -1.37
N ASP A 181 6.40 -10.21 -2.33
CA ASP A 181 6.43 -11.65 -2.55
C ASP A 181 7.87 -12.14 -2.70
N ASN A 182 8.12 -13.40 -2.37
CA ASN A 182 9.44 -14.01 -2.53
C ASN A 182 9.40 -14.97 -3.72
N ILE A 183 10.03 -14.56 -4.82
CA ILE A 183 10.13 -15.35 -6.04
C ILE A 183 11.60 -15.67 -6.27
N ASP A 184 11.95 -16.96 -6.30
CA ASP A 184 13.31 -17.45 -6.52
C ASP A 184 14.37 -16.84 -5.57
N GLY A 185 13.98 -16.59 -4.32
CA GLY A 185 14.87 -16.00 -3.29
C GLY A 185 14.99 -14.47 -3.36
N LYS A 186 14.27 -13.82 -4.29
CA LYS A 186 14.22 -12.37 -4.43
C LYS A 186 12.92 -11.81 -3.88
N LEU A 187 13.02 -10.77 -3.06
CA LEU A 187 11.86 -10.02 -2.61
C LEU A 187 11.42 -9.04 -3.71
N VAL A 188 10.24 -9.28 -4.26
CA VAL A 188 9.71 -8.55 -5.41
C VAL A 188 8.34 -7.96 -5.12
N LEU A 189 7.93 -7.02 -5.96
CA LEU A 189 6.58 -6.46 -5.99
C LEU A 189 5.65 -7.38 -6.80
N SER A 190 4.56 -7.80 -6.18
CA SER A 190 3.53 -8.64 -6.79
C SER A 190 2.90 -8.02 -8.03
N GLY A 191 2.39 -8.87 -8.93
CA GLY A 191 1.64 -8.47 -10.11
C GLY A 191 2.50 -8.50 -11.37
N GLY A 192 3.75 -8.04 -11.26
CA GLY A 192 4.69 -7.95 -12.39
C GLY A 192 4.15 -7.10 -13.54
N GLN A 193 4.98 -6.91 -14.56
CA GLN A 193 4.58 -6.31 -15.82
C GLN A 193 4.83 -7.31 -16.94
N MET A 194 3.86 -7.49 -17.84
CA MET A 194 4.16 -8.21 -19.08
C MET A 194 5.00 -7.30 -19.97
N VAL A 195 6.20 -7.76 -20.29
CA VAL A 195 7.14 -7.09 -21.17
C VAL A 195 7.28 -7.93 -22.43
N GLN A 196 7.10 -7.27 -23.57
CA GLN A 196 7.33 -7.85 -24.88
C GLN A 196 8.55 -7.15 -25.47
N GLU A 197 9.59 -7.92 -25.75
CA GLU A 197 10.74 -7.39 -26.48
C GLU A 197 10.40 -7.22 -27.96
N PHE A 198 10.93 -6.14 -28.54
CA PHE A 198 10.83 -5.84 -29.95
C PHE A 198 12.24 -5.60 -30.51
N ASP A 199 12.51 -6.05 -31.72
CA ASP A 199 13.77 -5.80 -32.40
C ASP A 199 13.85 -4.35 -32.92
N THR A 200 14.97 -3.98 -33.54
CA THR A 200 15.16 -2.63 -34.11
C THR A 200 14.23 -2.31 -35.28
N SER A 201 13.50 -3.30 -35.79
CA SER A 201 12.52 -3.19 -36.87
C SER A 201 11.09 -3.11 -36.34
N GLY A 202 10.88 -3.30 -35.03
CA GLY A 202 9.57 -3.33 -34.38
C GLY A 202 8.87 -4.70 -34.43
N GLU A 203 9.56 -5.77 -34.82
CA GLU A 203 9.05 -7.14 -34.76
C GLU A 203 9.23 -7.73 -33.36
N LYS A 204 8.28 -8.55 -32.92
CA LYS A 204 8.32 -9.18 -31.60
C LYS A 204 9.47 -10.18 -31.51
N VAL A 205 10.29 -10.04 -30.48
CA VAL A 205 11.36 -10.99 -30.15
C VAL A 205 10.90 -11.83 -28.96
N GLY A 206 10.75 -13.13 -29.19
CA GLY A 206 10.36 -14.09 -28.16
C GLY A 206 8.93 -13.93 -27.64
N ASP A 207 8.60 -14.77 -26.65
CA ASP A 207 7.33 -14.70 -25.94
C ASP A 207 7.37 -13.59 -24.88
N ALA A 208 6.21 -12.95 -24.64
CA ALA A 208 6.08 -11.97 -23.58
C ALA A 208 6.43 -12.59 -22.21
N GLN A 209 7.27 -11.90 -21.44
CA GLN A 209 7.71 -12.35 -20.13
C GLN A 209 7.10 -11.47 -19.04
N PHE A 210 6.92 -12.04 -17.84
CA PHE A 210 6.56 -11.28 -16.66
C PHE A 210 7.84 -10.78 -15.99
N GLU A 211 8.05 -9.47 -16.01
CA GLU A 211 9.10 -8.81 -15.26
C GLU A 211 8.57 -8.39 -13.89
N TYR A 212 9.29 -8.73 -12.82
CA TYR A 212 8.94 -8.33 -11.47
C TYR A 212 9.87 -7.22 -11.01
N HIS A 213 9.30 -6.20 -10.38
CA HIS A 213 10.08 -5.13 -9.78
C HIS A 213 10.68 -5.63 -8.45
N GLU A 214 12.00 -5.80 -8.40
CA GLU A 214 12.69 -6.16 -7.17
C GLU A 214 12.61 -5.00 -6.17
N ILE A 215 12.38 -5.30 -4.89
CA ILE A 215 12.38 -4.27 -3.85
C ILE A 215 13.81 -3.75 -3.69
N PHE A 216 13.98 -2.43 -3.65
CA PHE A 216 15.30 -1.83 -3.54
C PHE A 216 16.05 -2.27 -2.27
N GLU A 217 17.35 -2.52 -2.42
CA GLU A 217 18.24 -2.92 -1.30
C GLU A 217 18.22 -1.92 -0.15
N ALA A 218 18.09 -0.63 -0.44
CA ALA A 218 17.97 0.41 0.57
C ALA A 218 16.75 0.21 1.50
N VAL A 219 15.65 -0.33 0.95
CA VAL A 219 14.43 -0.62 1.73
C VAL A 219 14.55 -1.95 2.46
N LYS A 220 15.15 -2.97 1.82
CA LYS A 220 15.41 -4.28 2.46
C LYS A 220 16.27 -4.14 3.72
N ASN A 221 17.24 -3.22 3.71
CA ASN A 221 18.13 -2.96 4.85
C ASN A 221 17.51 -2.05 5.93
N ASP A 222 16.27 -1.60 5.76
CA ASP A 222 15.58 -0.76 6.73
C ASP A 222 15.04 -1.60 7.91
N PRO A 223 15.38 -1.28 9.18
CA PRO A 223 14.89 -2.02 10.35
C PRO A 223 13.37 -2.09 10.44
N ASP A 224 12.65 -1.04 10.02
CA ASP A 224 11.19 -1.03 10.07
C ASP A 224 10.57 -1.93 9.00
N PHE A 225 11.33 -2.29 7.95
CA PHE A 225 10.90 -3.18 6.89
C PHE A 225 11.20 -4.66 7.18
N GLU A 226 11.93 -4.98 8.25
CA GLU A 226 12.28 -6.36 8.61
C GLU A 226 11.03 -7.27 8.75
N ASN A 227 9.95 -6.71 9.27
CA ASN A 227 8.65 -7.39 9.39
C ASN A 227 8.00 -7.77 8.05
N CYS A 228 8.51 -7.27 6.93
CA CYS A 228 8.04 -7.54 5.56
C CYS A 228 8.93 -8.52 4.79
N MET A 229 10.06 -8.95 5.37
CA MET A 229 11.03 -9.84 4.71
C MET A 229 10.83 -11.33 5.05
N GLY A 230 9.91 -11.65 5.96
CA GLY A 230 9.67 -13.02 6.41
C GLY A 230 9.10 -13.93 5.32
N GLU A 231 9.45 -15.21 5.38
CA GLU A 231 8.82 -16.23 4.54
C GLU A 231 7.32 -16.32 4.85
N ASN A 232 6.48 -16.28 3.81
CA ASN A 232 5.01 -16.21 3.95
C ASN A 232 4.48 -14.93 4.63
N VAL A 233 5.29 -13.87 4.70
CA VAL A 233 4.84 -12.55 5.14
C VAL A 233 4.69 -11.64 3.93
N HIS A 234 3.50 -11.09 3.76
CA HIS A 234 3.18 -10.20 2.67
C HIS A 234 2.85 -8.82 3.20
N CYS A 235 3.56 -7.81 2.71
CA CYS A 235 3.31 -6.42 3.02
C CYS A 235 2.76 -5.70 1.79
N LEU A 236 1.76 -4.84 1.97
CA LEU A 236 1.47 -3.84 0.96
C LEU A 236 2.69 -2.94 0.81
N TYR A 237 3.01 -2.62 -0.43
CA TYR A 237 4.16 -1.82 -0.80
C TYR A 237 3.74 -0.82 -1.87
N ALA A 238 4.09 0.45 -1.68
CA ALA A 238 3.95 1.49 -2.68
C ALA A 238 5.24 2.28 -2.77
N ILE A 239 5.63 2.60 -4.00
CA ILE A 239 6.79 3.42 -4.28
C ILE A 239 6.48 4.44 -5.36
N GLN A 240 6.89 5.67 -5.13
CA GLN A 240 6.73 6.72 -6.13
C GLN A 240 7.92 7.68 -6.10
N GLN A 241 8.49 7.94 -7.26
CA GLN A 241 9.47 9.00 -7.44
C GLN A 241 8.78 10.37 -7.33
N ILE A 242 9.32 11.25 -6.49
CA ILE A 242 8.87 12.63 -6.30
C ILE A 242 9.80 13.66 -6.95
N TYR A 243 11.08 13.30 -7.15
CA TYR A 243 12.07 14.17 -7.77
C TYR A 243 13.14 13.33 -8.50
N GLY A 244 13.71 13.86 -9.58
CA GLY A 244 14.79 13.25 -10.37
C GLY A 244 14.55 13.30 -11.86
#